data_AF-A0A9D1S6U6-F1
#
_entry.id   AF-A0A9D1S6U6-F1
#
_cell.length_a   1.000
_cell.length_b   1.000
_cell.length_c   1.000
_cell.angle_alpha   90.00
_cell.angle_beta   90.00
_cell.angle_gamma   90.00
#
_symmetry.space_group_name_H-M   'P 1'
#
loop_
_entity.id
_entity.type
_entity.pdbx_description
1 polymer ?
#
loop_
_entity_poly.entity_id
_entity_poly.type
_entity_poly.pdbx_seq_one_letter_code
_entity_poly.pdbx_strand_id
1 'polypeptide(L)' 'NYSIYLDTDTNVLYGYLEVESEERWAASADTEICRKWWDYMADIMETNADNSPVSVDLKLVFQLD' A
#
# COMPACT_ATOMS: atom_id res chain seq x y z
N ASN A 1 4.87 -10.25 -7.22
CA ASN A 1 5.82 -9.13 -7.13
C ASN A 1 5.28 -8.04 -6.21
N TYR A 2 6.12 -7.31 -5.46
CA TYR A 2 5.70 -6.12 -4.68
C TYR A 2 6.82 -5.07 -4.68
N SER A 3 6.50 -3.86 -5.12
CA SER A 3 7.42 -2.72 -5.22
C SER A 3 6.73 -1.43 -4.79
N ILE A 4 7.50 -0.52 -4.18
CA ILE A 4 7.06 0.84 -3.83
C ILE A 4 8.08 1.82 -4.40
N TYR A 5 7.61 2.84 -5.11
CA TYR A 5 8.43 3.89 -5.72
C TYR A 5 8.10 5.24 -5.09
N LEU A 6 9.11 6.03 -4.78
CA LEU A 6 8.95 7.40 -4.30
C LEU A 6 9.13 8.38 -5.46
N ASP A 7 8.13 9.21 -5.69
CA ASP A 7 8.28 10.44 -6.45
C ASP A 7 8.78 11.53 -5.49
N THR A 8 10.06 11.89 -5.60
CA THR A 8 10.71 12.84 -4.69
C THR A 8 10.25 14.28 -4.89
N ASP A 9 9.59 14.60 -6.00
CA ASP A 9 9.11 15.96 -6.28
C ASP A 9 7.76 16.21 -5.60
N THR A 10 6.93 15.17 -5.47
CA THR A 10 5.57 15.25 -4.91
C THR A 10 5.39 14.53 -3.57
N ASN A 11 6.37 13.75 -3.15
CA ASN A 11 6.32 12.81 -2.02
C ASN A 11 5.25 11.71 -2.16
N VAL A 12 4.75 11.46 -3.37
CA VAL A 12 3.79 10.38 -3.63
C VAL A 12 4.53 9.04 -3.69
N LEU A 13 3.97 8.05 -3.00
CA LEU A 13 4.41 6.66 -3.09
C LEU A 13 3.53 5.89 -4.07
N TYR A 14 4.13 5.27 -5.09
CA TYR A 14 3.45 4.39 -6.04
C TYR A 14 3.71 2.94 -5.68
N GLY A 15 2.67 2.23 -5.27
CA GLY A 15 2.71 0.79 -4.99
C GLY A 15 2.29 -0.03 -6.20
N TYR A 16 3.07 -1.06 -6.54
CA TYR A 16 2.69 -2.10 -7.49
C TYR A 16 2.81 -3.46 -6.81
N LEU A 17 1.75 -4.26 -6.88
CA LEU A 17 1.78 -5.63 -6.41
C LEU A 17 0.97 -6.55 -7.33
N GLU A 18 1.41 -7.79 -7.39
CA GLU A 18 0.66 -8.89 -8.00
C GLU A 18 0.16 -9.79 -6.88
N VAL A 19 -1.15 -9.95 -6.81
CA VAL A 19 -1.81 -10.81 -5.83
C VAL A 19 -2.51 -11.96 -6.53
N GLU A 20 -2.41 -13.16 -5.97
CA GLU A 20 -3.12 -14.33 -6.48
C GLU A 20 -4.62 -14.29 -6.14
N SER A 21 -4.99 -13.56 -5.08
CA SER A 21 -6.36 -13.43 -4.59
C SER A 21 -6.54 -12.09 -3.88
N GLU A 22 -7.44 -11.26 -4.41
CA GLU A 22 -7.83 -9.98 -3.81
C GLU A 22 -8.46 -10.17 -2.42
N GLU A 23 -9.24 -11.23 -2.22
CA GLU A 23 -9.86 -11.55 -0.93
C GLU A 23 -8.81 -11.83 0.15
N ARG A 24 -7.80 -12.64 -0.16
CA ARG A 24 -6.68 -12.92 0.77
C ARG A 24 -5.84 -11.68 1.04
N TRP A 25 -5.68 -10.82 0.04
CA TRP A 25 -4.99 -9.54 0.20
C TRP A 25 -5.77 -8.60 1.13
N ALA A 26 -7.08 -8.45 0.91
CA ALA A 26 -7.94 -7.65 1.78
C ALA A 26 -7.91 -8.14 3.23
N ALA A 27 -7.96 -9.45 3.44
CA ALA A 27 -7.86 -10.05 4.77
C ALA A 27 -6.49 -9.84 5.44
N SER A 28 -5.43 -9.56 4.67
CA SER A 28 -4.09 -9.34 5.24
C SER A 28 -4.01 -8.08 6.09
N ALA A 29 -4.84 -7.07 5.78
CA ALA A 29 -4.98 -5.82 6.53
C ALA A 29 -5.44 -6.03 7.99
N ASP A 30 -6.15 -7.13 8.26
CA ASP A 30 -6.66 -7.46 9.60
C ASP A 30 -5.67 -8.29 10.43
N THR A 31 -4.52 -8.66 9.85
CA THR A 31 -3.50 -9.39 10.61
C THR A 31 -2.77 -8.47 11.58
N GLU A 32 -2.46 -8.98 12.77
CA GLU A 32 -1.74 -8.23 13.81
C GLU A 32 -0.39 -7.69 13.30
N ILE A 33 0.29 -8.44 12.43
CA ILE A 33 1.57 -8.03 11.86
C ILE A 33 1.44 -6.86 10.89
N CYS A 34 0.35 -6.80 10.11
CA CYS A 34 0.09 -5.68 9.20
C CYS A 34 -0.21 -4.40 9.99
N ARG A 35 -1.00 -4.51 11.07
CA ARG A 35 -1.27 -3.39 11.98
C ARG A 35 0.00 -2.87 12.67
N LYS A 36 0.86 -3.76 13.15
CA LYS A 36 2.18 -3.35 13.71
C LYS A 36 3.06 -2.62 12.69
N TRP A 37 3.01 -3.05 11.43
CA TRP A 37 3.73 -2.37 10.36
C TRP A 37 3.19 -0.97 10.10
N TRP A 38 1.87 -0.81 10.10
CA TRP A 38 1.21 0.50 9.98
C TRP A 38 1.59 1.44 11.12
N ASP A 39 1.53 0.97 12.36
CA ASP A 39 1.93 1.74 13.53
C ASP A 39 3.40 2.20 13.44
N TYR A 40 4.28 1.33 12.93
CA TYR A 40 5.69 1.64 12.76
C TYR A 40 5.95 2.70 11.68
N MET A 41 5.13 2.74 10.62
CA MET A 41 5.31 3.67 9.49
C MET A 41 4.52 4.98 9.64
N ALA A 42 3.63 5.07 10.64
CA ALA A 42 2.71 6.19 10.82
C ALA A 42 3.38 7.52 11.15
N ASP A 43 4.64 7.52 11.58
CA ASP A 43 5.41 8.73 11.88
C ASP A 43 5.99 9.40 10.62
N ILE A 44 6.11 8.65 9.52
CA ILE A 44 6.74 9.11 8.27
C ILE A 44 5.82 9.13 7.04
N MET A 45 4.55 8.70 7.17
CA MET A 45 3.58 8.70 6.07
C MET A 45 2.25 9.32 6.50
N GLU A 46 1.45 9.75 5.52
CA GLU A 46 0.07 10.14 5.75
C GLU A 46 -0.81 8.92 6.05
N THR A 47 -1.54 8.95 7.16
CA THR A 47 -2.33 7.81 7.66
C THR A 47 -3.77 8.18 7.98
N ASN A 48 -4.65 7.18 7.89
CA ASN A 48 -6.01 7.24 8.42
C ASN A 48 -6.01 7.13 9.96
N ALA A 49 -7.18 7.30 10.58
CA ALA A 49 -7.33 7.22 12.04
C ALA A 49 -6.94 5.86 12.66
N ASP A 50 -6.87 4.80 11.86
CA ASP A 50 -6.46 3.45 12.27
C ASP A 50 -5.00 3.12 11.91
N ASN A 51 -4.20 4.16 11.64
CA ASN A 51 -2.81 4.13 11.19
C ASN A 51 -2.57 3.50 9.81
N SER A 52 -3.61 3.03 9.11
CA SER A 52 -3.45 2.57 7.72
C SER A 52 -2.99 3.71 6.81
N PRO A 53 -2.12 3.44 5.82
CA PRO A 53 -1.67 4.47 4.89
C PRO A 53 -2.83 5.02 4.07
N VAL A 54 -2.92 6.34 3.92
CA VAL A 54 -3.85 6.94 2.96
C VAL A 54 -3.45 6.50 1.56
N SER A 55 -4.34 5.74 0.90
CA SER A 55 -4.07 5.10 -0.38
C SER A 55 -5.25 5.29 -1.33
N VAL A 56 -4.97 5.41 -2.63
CA VAL A 56 -5.98 5.48 -3.69
C VAL A 56 -5.61 4.50 -4.79
N ASP A 57 -6.58 3.70 -5.22
CA ASP A 57 -6.37 2.73 -6.29
C ASP A 57 -6.14 3.42 -7.64
N LEU A 58 -5.11 2.98 -8.35
CA LEU A 58 -4.81 3.45 -9.70
C LEU A 58 -5.42 2.50 -10.73
N LYS A 59 -6.06 3.07 -11.76
CA LYS A 59 -6.59 2.29 -12.86
C LYS A 59 -5.47 1.86 -13.80
N LEU A 60 -5.21 0.56 -13.89
CA LEU A 60 -4.32 0.00 -14.92
C LEU A 60 -4.91 0.27 -16.31
N VAL A 61 -4.18 0.99 -17.15
CA VAL A 61 -4.60 1.36 -18.52
C VAL A 61 -3.82 0.64 -19.61
N PHE A 62 -2.65 0.08 -19.29
CA PHE A 62 -1.78 -0.61 -20.23
C PHE A 62 -0.81 -1.56 -19.52
N GLN A 63 -0.55 -2.71 -20.13
CA GLN A 63 0.50 -3.66 -19.76
C GLN A 63 1.03 -4.33 -21.03
N LEU A 64 2.34 -4.58 -21.06
CA LEU A 64 3.02 -5.36 -22.10
C LEU A 64 3.92 -6.37 -21.39
N ASP A 65 3.79 -7.65 -21.77
CA ASP A 65 4.53 -8.77 -21.19
C ASP A 65 5.92 -8.96 -21.80
#